data_AF-A0A965R8I8-F1
#
_entry.id   AF-A0A965R8I8-F1
#
_cell.length_a   1.000
_cell.length_b   1.000
_cell.length_c   1.000
_cell.angle_alpha   90.00
_cell.angle_beta   90.00
_cell.angle_gamma   90.00
#
_symmetry.space_group_name_H-M   'P 1'
#
loop_
_entity.id
_entity.type
_entity.pdbx_description
1 polymer ?
#
loop_
_entity_poly.entity_id
_entity_poly.type
_entity_poly.pdbx_seq_one_letter_code
_entity_poly.pdbx_strand_id
1 'polypeptide(L)'
;SQWVIAKFIAASIYTLLLLIWLAFLALFVSMWVFGTDDLFLMKSNYVVLIESQDVLWRYVGAFVFASFSLLTVTSLGFLMSSLANNSIGPIVGTMSAIVFFTILSTLNIPLFNVIKPYLFTTHMNNWKEFFDIQVNANNEAISGSILHVAKIKNSLFILGLHIILFVSVAIQIMKRKDILS
;
A
#
# COMPACT_ATOMS: atom_id res chain seq x y z
N SER A 1 -7.68 5.67 -26.43
CA SER A 1 -7.32 4.87 -25.23
C SER A 1 -5.82 4.87 -24.95
N GLN A 2 -4.96 4.70 -25.97
CA GLN A 2 -3.50 4.64 -25.81
C GLN A 2 -2.94 5.84 -25.01
N TRP A 3 -3.39 7.06 -25.30
CA TRP A 3 -2.98 8.25 -24.57
C TRP A 3 -3.38 8.25 -23.07
N VAL A 4 -4.58 7.74 -22.75
CA VAL A 4 -5.07 7.62 -21.35
C VAL A 4 -4.19 6.65 -20.56
N ILE A 5 -3.84 5.51 -21.17
CA ILE A 5 -2.96 4.51 -20.56
C ILE A 5 -1.54 5.09 -20.38
N ALA A 6 -1.02 5.84 -21.36
CA ALA A 6 0.26 6.51 -21.23
C ALA A 6 0.30 7.50 -20.06
N LYS A 7 -0.77 8.29 -19.84
CA LYS A 7 -0.90 9.16 -18.67
C LYS A 7 -0.88 8.40 -17.35
N PHE A 8 -1.60 7.28 -17.28
CA PHE A 8 -1.61 6.45 -16.09
C PHE A 8 -0.24 5.81 -15.81
N ILE A 9 0.46 5.35 -16.85
CA ILE A 9 1.81 4.81 -16.73
C ILE A 9 2.77 5.90 -16.23
N ALA A 10 2.71 7.11 -16.79
CA ALA A 10 3.53 8.23 -16.34
C ALA A 10 3.29 8.57 -14.85
N ALA A 11 2.02 8.64 -14.43
CA ALA A 11 1.67 8.85 -13.02
C ALA A 11 2.19 7.71 -12.13
N SER A 12 2.09 6.47 -12.58
CA SER A 12 2.59 5.29 -11.86
C SER A 12 4.11 5.34 -11.69
N ILE A 13 4.86 5.68 -12.75
CA ILE A 13 6.32 5.83 -12.70
C ILE A 13 6.70 6.91 -11.69
N TYR A 14 6.03 8.07 -11.71
CA TYR A 14 6.31 9.14 -10.75
C TYR A 14 6.11 8.69 -9.30
N THR A 15 5.00 8.00 -9.02
CA THR A 15 4.73 7.43 -7.70
C THR A 15 5.80 6.42 -7.28
N LEU A 16 6.22 5.52 -8.19
CA LEU A 16 7.24 4.52 -7.90
C LEU A 16 8.63 5.13 -7.67
N LEU A 17 9.00 6.17 -8.44
CA LEU A 17 10.26 6.88 -8.24
C LEU A 17 10.29 7.60 -6.88
N LEU A 18 9.19 8.23 -6.48
CA LEU A 18 9.06 8.81 -5.13
C LEU A 18 9.16 7.73 -4.05
N LEU A 19 8.56 6.57 -4.26
CA LEU A 19 8.66 5.46 -3.31
C LEU A 19 10.10 4.93 -3.20
N ILE A 20 10.81 4.77 -4.33
CA ILE A 20 12.22 4.37 -4.35
C ILE A 20 13.08 5.41 -3.61
N TRP A 21 12.81 6.69 -3.83
CA TRP A 21 13.49 7.77 -3.11
C TRP A 21 13.24 7.69 -1.59
N LEU A 22 11.99 7.47 -1.17
CA LEU A 22 11.67 7.24 0.23
C LEU A 22 12.32 5.98 0.78
N ALA A 23 12.41 4.90 0.00
CA ALA A 23 13.08 3.66 0.38
C ALA A 23 14.58 3.87 0.61
N PHE A 24 15.22 4.63 -0.28
CA PHE A 24 16.61 5.03 -0.13
C PHE A 24 16.81 5.80 1.18
N LEU A 25 16.04 6.87 1.40
CA LEU A 25 16.15 7.67 2.62
C LEU A 25 15.87 6.84 3.87
N ALA A 26 14.76 6.11 3.90
CA ALA A 26 14.38 5.35 5.09
C ALA A 26 15.38 4.21 5.39
N LEU A 27 16.11 3.68 4.42
CA LEU A 27 17.15 2.67 4.66
C LEU A 27 18.47 3.31 5.10
N PHE A 28 19.02 4.25 4.34
CA PHE A 28 20.33 4.83 4.65
C PHE A 28 20.30 5.72 5.88
N VAL A 29 19.23 6.50 6.08
CA VAL A 29 19.10 7.33 7.29
C VAL A 29 18.90 6.46 8.53
N SER A 30 18.14 5.35 8.44
CA SER A 30 17.97 4.46 9.59
C SER A 30 19.28 3.75 9.96
N MET A 31 20.05 3.26 8.97
CA MET A 31 21.37 2.69 9.22
C MET A 31 22.35 3.70 9.80
N TRP A 32 22.29 4.97 9.37
CA TRP A 32 23.17 6.01 9.90
C TRP A 32 22.84 6.40 11.35
N VAL A 33 21.56 6.44 11.72
CA VAL A 33 21.12 6.84 13.06
C VAL A 33 21.16 5.68 14.05
N PHE A 34 20.76 4.48 13.64
CA PHE A 34 20.56 3.32 14.51
C PHE A 34 21.59 2.21 14.32
N GLY A 35 22.45 2.29 13.30
CA GLY A 35 23.40 1.23 12.96
C GLY A 35 22.76 0.09 12.15
N THR A 36 23.52 -1.00 12.01
CA THR A 36 23.12 -2.20 11.25
C THR A 36 22.99 -3.44 12.13
N ASP A 37 22.84 -3.24 13.44
CA ASP A 37 22.61 -4.31 14.40
C ASP A 37 21.18 -4.86 14.29
N ASP A 38 20.82 -5.79 15.18
CA ASP A 38 19.50 -6.40 15.21
C ASP A 38 18.39 -5.35 15.36
N LEU A 39 17.30 -5.55 14.62
CA LEU A 39 16.18 -4.63 14.62
C LEU A 39 15.21 -4.99 15.75
N PHE A 40 15.05 -4.06 16.68
CA PHE A 40 14.11 -4.17 17.80
C PHE A 40 12.78 -3.45 17.49
N LEU A 41 11.68 -4.20 17.44
CA LEU A 41 10.34 -3.69 17.15
C LEU A 41 9.40 -3.88 18.35
N MET A 42 9.02 -2.78 19.00
CA MET A 42 7.99 -2.78 20.03
C MET A 42 6.60 -2.69 19.40
N LYS A 43 5.79 -3.72 19.60
CA LYS A 43 4.36 -3.70 19.30
C LYS A 43 3.57 -3.57 20.60
N SER A 44 2.27 -3.28 20.48
CA SER A 44 1.41 -3.05 21.65
C SER A 44 1.37 -4.22 22.63
N ASN A 45 1.47 -5.46 22.13
CA ASN A 45 1.28 -6.67 22.93
C ASN A 45 2.52 -7.58 23.02
N TYR A 46 3.53 -7.35 22.19
CA TYR A 46 4.74 -8.18 22.12
C TYR A 46 5.89 -7.41 21.49
N VAL A 47 7.09 -7.97 21.62
CA VAL A 47 8.31 -7.43 21.02
C VAL A 47 8.79 -8.41 19.97
N VAL A 48 9.23 -7.89 18.83
CA VAL A 48 9.88 -8.69 17.79
C VAL A 48 11.33 -8.23 17.69
N LEU A 49 12.25 -9.16 17.85
CA LEU A 49 13.67 -8.96 17.62
C LEU A 49 14.04 -9.68 16.33
N ILE A 50 14.55 -8.93 15.35
CA ILE A 50 14.91 -9.44 14.03
C ILE A 50 16.41 -9.37 13.90
N GLU A 51 17.03 -10.52 13.62
CA GLU A 51 18.46 -10.59 13.34
C GLU A 51 18.84 -9.71 12.14
N SER A 52 19.98 -9.03 12.21
CA SER A 52 20.49 -8.13 11.16
C SER A 52 20.44 -8.72 9.74
N GLN A 53 20.74 -10.02 9.59
CA GLN A 53 20.69 -10.74 8.30
C GLN A 53 19.29 -10.78 7.66
N ASP A 54 18.24 -10.69 8.48
CA ASP A 54 16.85 -10.81 8.06
C ASP A 54 16.20 -9.44 7.72
N VAL A 55 16.84 -8.34 8.12
CA VAL A 55 16.26 -6.99 8.00
C VAL A 55 16.14 -6.54 6.55
N LEU A 56 17.19 -6.72 5.74
CA LEU A 56 17.26 -6.15 4.39
C LEU A 56 16.18 -6.71 3.46
N TRP A 57 15.99 -8.03 3.44
CA TRP A 57 15.01 -8.65 2.54
C TRP A 57 13.57 -8.34 2.98
N ARG A 58 13.30 -8.25 4.29
CA ARG A 58 12.00 -7.81 4.82
C ARG A 58 11.70 -6.38 4.43
N TYR A 59 12.72 -5.52 4.47
CA TYR A 59 12.64 -4.14 4.01
C TYR A 59 12.27 -4.07 2.52
N VAL A 60 13.01 -4.79 1.66
CA VAL A 60 12.72 -4.86 0.22
C VAL A 60 11.28 -5.36 -0.03
N GLY A 61 10.87 -6.45 0.64
CA GLY A 61 9.52 -7.00 0.53
C GLY A 61 8.42 -6.02 0.96
N ALA A 62 8.63 -5.31 2.06
CA ALA A 62 7.72 -4.28 2.55
C ALA A 62 7.58 -3.11 1.55
N PHE A 63 8.67 -2.67 0.92
CA PHE A 63 8.64 -1.61 -0.09
C PHE A 63 8.00 -2.06 -1.41
N VAL A 64 8.23 -3.30 -1.84
CA VAL A 64 7.52 -3.89 -2.98
C VAL A 64 6.02 -3.93 -2.69
N PHE A 65 5.59 -4.33 -1.49
CA PHE A 65 4.19 -4.26 -1.10
C PHE A 65 3.64 -2.82 -1.07
N ALA A 66 4.41 -1.89 -0.50
CA ALA A 66 4.03 -0.48 -0.44
C ALA A 66 3.80 0.11 -1.83
N SER A 67 4.50 -0.38 -2.86
CA SER A 67 4.29 0.01 -4.25
C SER A 67 2.86 -0.27 -4.73
N PHE A 68 2.29 -1.44 -4.41
CA PHE A 68 0.89 -1.76 -4.73
C PHE A 68 -0.07 -0.82 -4.02
N SER A 69 0.20 -0.52 -2.74
CA SER A 69 -0.63 0.39 -1.95
C SER A 69 -0.67 1.81 -2.55
N LEU A 70 0.49 2.33 -2.94
CA LEU A 70 0.58 3.66 -3.58
C LEU A 70 0.07 3.67 -5.02
N LEU A 71 0.19 2.57 -5.76
CA LEU A 71 -0.45 2.42 -7.07
C LEU A 71 -1.97 2.41 -6.96
N THR A 72 -2.54 1.80 -5.91
CA THR A 72 -3.99 1.92 -5.64
C THR A 72 -4.39 3.37 -5.43
N VAL A 73 -3.65 4.14 -4.62
CA VAL A 73 -3.90 5.59 -4.44
C VAL A 73 -3.75 6.35 -5.75
N THR A 74 -2.73 6.05 -6.55
CA THR A 74 -2.49 6.67 -7.86
C THR A 74 -3.65 6.39 -8.81
N SER A 75 -4.15 5.15 -8.86
CA SER A 75 -5.29 4.76 -9.69
C SER A 75 -6.60 5.43 -9.25
N LEU A 76 -6.81 5.61 -7.95
CA LEU A 76 -7.94 6.37 -7.41
C LEU A 76 -7.83 7.86 -7.78
N GLY A 77 -6.64 8.46 -7.65
CA GLY A 77 -6.35 9.82 -8.11
C GLY A 77 -6.60 10.01 -9.60
N PHE A 78 -6.19 9.03 -10.40
CA PHE A 78 -6.43 9.03 -11.84
C PHE A 78 -7.93 8.95 -12.17
N LEU A 79 -8.68 8.11 -11.46
CA LEU A 79 -10.14 8.04 -11.58
C LEU A 79 -10.81 9.38 -11.21
N MET A 80 -10.44 9.99 -10.08
CA MET A 80 -10.98 11.29 -9.68
C MET A 80 -10.62 12.40 -10.68
N SER A 81 -9.43 12.33 -11.27
CA SER A 81 -9.01 13.24 -12.36
C SER A 81 -9.85 13.10 -13.62
N SER A 82 -10.43 11.92 -13.89
CA SER A 82 -11.34 11.75 -15.03
C SER A 82 -12.70 12.39 -14.79
N LEU A 83 -13.10 12.59 -13.54
CA LEU A 83 -14.40 13.13 -13.14
C LEU A 83 -14.40 14.66 -13.05
N ALA A 84 -13.31 15.26 -12.59
CA ALA A 84 -13.21 16.70 -12.38
C ALA A 84 -12.78 17.48 -13.65
N ASN A 85 -13.08 18.78 -13.66
CA ASN A 85 -12.64 19.73 -14.70
C ASN A 85 -11.51 20.66 -14.22
N ASN A 86 -10.95 20.40 -13.03
CA ASN A 86 -9.86 21.17 -12.44
C ASN A 86 -8.91 20.23 -11.67
N SER A 87 -7.74 20.73 -11.26
CA SER A 87 -6.72 19.92 -10.56
C SER A 87 -6.96 19.77 -9.06
N ILE A 88 -7.72 20.68 -8.43
CA ILE A 88 -7.97 20.66 -6.98
C ILE A 88 -8.97 19.54 -6.62
N GLY A 89 -10.02 19.38 -7.42
CA GLY A 89 -11.07 18.38 -7.20
C GLY A 89 -10.53 16.95 -7.07
N PRO A 90 -9.66 16.48 -7.98
CA PRO A 90 -9.05 15.16 -7.87
C PRO A 90 -8.20 14.98 -6.62
N ILE A 91 -7.39 15.99 -6.27
CA ILE A 91 -6.53 15.95 -5.08
C ILE A 91 -7.38 15.79 -3.81
N VAL A 92 -8.38 16.68 -3.63
CA VAL A 92 -9.26 16.68 -2.45
C VAL A 92 -10.16 15.45 -2.44
N GLY A 93 -10.66 15.02 -3.60
CA GLY A 93 -11.51 13.84 -3.74
C GLY A 93 -10.79 12.55 -3.33
N THR A 94 -9.55 12.36 -3.80
CA THR A 94 -8.75 11.19 -3.43
C THR A 94 -8.44 11.16 -1.94
N MET A 95 -8.00 12.28 -1.36
CA MET A 95 -7.70 12.33 0.07
C MET A 95 -8.96 12.12 0.93
N SER A 96 -10.08 12.73 0.55
CA SER A 96 -11.37 12.53 1.24
C SER A 96 -11.80 11.06 1.23
N ALA A 97 -11.70 10.39 0.08
CA ALA A 97 -12.03 8.97 -0.04
C ALA A 97 -11.12 8.09 0.83
N ILE A 98 -9.80 8.34 0.83
CA ILE A 98 -8.86 7.60 1.67
C ILE A 98 -9.18 7.78 3.15
N VAL A 99 -9.38 9.03 3.60
CA VAL A 99 -9.72 9.31 5.01
C VAL A 99 -11.02 8.62 5.39
N PHE A 100 -12.07 8.74 4.58
CA PHE A 100 -13.36 8.11 4.82
C PHE A 100 -13.25 6.58 4.96
N PHE A 101 -12.61 5.91 4.00
CA PHE A 101 -12.43 4.46 4.05
C PHE A 101 -11.45 4.02 5.14
N THR A 102 -10.52 4.87 5.56
CA THR A 102 -9.63 4.60 6.70
C THR A 102 -10.43 4.58 7.99
N ILE A 103 -11.28 5.58 8.24
CA ILE A 103 -12.18 5.60 9.40
C ILE A 103 -13.06 4.35 9.40
N LEU A 104 -13.65 4.02 8.26
CA LEU A 104 -14.47 2.81 8.12
C LEU A 104 -13.70 1.53 8.45
N SER A 105 -12.42 1.47 8.06
CA SER A 105 -11.56 0.31 8.31
C SER A 105 -11.22 0.12 9.80
N THR A 106 -11.19 1.20 10.58
CA THR A 106 -10.82 1.17 12.00
C THR A 106 -12.02 1.03 12.95
N LEU A 107 -13.24 1.35 12.51
CA LEU A 107 -14.45 1.25 13.34
C LEU A 107 -14.84 -0.21 13.64
N ASN A 108 -14.93 -0.59 14.92
CA ASN A 108 -15.28 -1.96 15.33
C ASN A 108 -16.79 -2.15 15.55
N ILE A 109 -17.57 -2.03 14.48
CA ILE A 109 -19.05 -2.22 14.50
C ILE A 109 -19.40 -3.44 13.62
N PRO A 110 -20.34 -4.32 14.04
CA PRO A 110 -20.65 -5.58 13.33
C PRO A 110 -20.92 -5.43 11.83
N LEU A 111 -21.68 -4.40 11.42
CA LEU A 111 -21.97 -4.12 10.00
C LEU A 111 -20.68 -3.91 9.17
N PHE A 112 -19.69 -3.22 9.74
CA PHE A 112 -18.46 -2.89 9.02
C PHE A 112 -17.47 -4.04 8.97
N ASN A 113 -17.56 -5.03 9.87
CA ASN A 113 -16.71 -6.20 9.80
C ASN A 113 -16.94 -7.04 8.52
N VAL A 114 -18.12 -6.92 7.89
CA VAL A 114 -18.41 -7.55 6.59
C VAL A 114 -17.77 -6.77 5.43
N ILE A 115 -17.66 -5.44 5.54
CA ILE A 115 -17.19 -4.56 4.46
C ILE A 115 -15.67 -4.39 4.49
N LYS A 116 -15.07 -4.32 5.69
CA LYS A 116 -13.63 -4.12 5.91
C LYS A 116 -12.72 -4.96 5.01
N PRO A 117 -12.96 -6.27 4.82
CA PRO A 117 -12.08 -7.11 4.01
C PRO A 117 -12.05 -6.73 2.53
N TYR A 118 -12.96 -5.87 2.07
CA TYR A 118 -13.01 -5.40 0.69
C TYR A 118 -12.48 -3.98 0.52
N LEU A 119 -12.21 -3.23 1.60
CA LEU A 119 -11.70 -1.87 1.52
C LEU A 119 -10.20 -1.89 1.27
N PHE A 120 -9.73 -1.22 0.22
CA PHE A 120 -8.29 -1.10 -0.05
C PHE A 120 -7.51 -0.51 1.13
N THR A 121 -8.09 0.42 1.90
CA THR A 121 -7.48 1.04 3.09
C THR A 121 -7.16 0.03 4.20
N THR A 122 -7.93 -1.06 4.31
CA THR A 122 -7.64 -2.19 5.22
C THR A 122 -6.35 -2.91 4.85
N HIS A 123 -5.98 -2.89 3.57
CA HIS A 123 -4.86 -3.64 3.02
C HIS A 123 -3.57 -2.83 2.89
N MET A 124 -3.67 -1.51 2.72
CA MET A 124 -2.52 -0.63 2.44
C MET A 124 -1.39 -0.71 3.48
N ASN A 125 -1.71 -0.98 4.73
CA ASN A 125 -0.73 -1.01 5.82
C ASN A 125 -0.16 -2.42 6.12
N ASN A 126 -0.53 -3.43 5.33
CA ASN A 126 -0.10 -4.81 5.56
C ASN A 126 1.35 -5.10 5.11
N TRP A 127 2.08 -4.10 4.59
CA TRP A 127 3.54 -4.19 4.47
C TRP A 127 4.23 -4.44 5.82
N LYS A 128 3.59 -4.05 6.93
CA LYS A 128 4.10 -4.29 8.29
C LYS A 128 4.21 -5.77 8.63
N GLU A 129 3.43 -6.62 7.98
CA GLU A 129 3.43 -8.07 8.20
C GLU A 129 4.76 -8.72 7.79
N PHE A 130 5.57 -8.07 6.94
CA PHE A 130 6.93 -8.53 6.63
C PHE A 130 7.86 -8.51 7.84
N PHE A 131 7.51 -7.77 8.89
CA PHE A 131 8.29 -7.67 10.12
C PHE A 131 7.70 -8.52 11.27
N ASP A 132 6.67 -9.34 11.00
CA ASP A 132 6.15 -10.30 11.97
C ASP A 132 6.73 -11.70 11.73
N ILE A 133 7.30 -12.27 12.79
CA ILE A 133 8.04 -13.54 12.76
C ILE A 133 7.23 -14.62 13.48
N GLN A 134 7.30 -15.86 13.00
CA GLN A 134 6.73 -17.01 13.70
C GLN A 134 7.58 -17.39 14.92
N VAL A 135 6.93 -17.92 15.94
CA VAL A 135 7.60 -18.45 17.13
C VAL A 135 7.42 -19.97 17.19
N ASN A 136 8.43 -20.68 17.66
CA ASN A 136 8.35 -22.13 17.89
C ASN A 136 7.64 -22.45 19.23
N ALA A 137 7.56 -23.73 19.59
CA ALA A 137 6.94 -24.19 20.84
C ALA A 137 7.64 -23.68 22.11
N ASN A 138 8.88 -23.20 22.00
CA ASN A 138 9.68 -22.64 23.08
C ASN A 138 9.65 -21.10 23.13
N ASN A 139 8.77 -20.46 22.35
CA ASN A 139 8.70 -19.01 22.15
C ASN A 139 9.96 -18.37 21.52
N GLU A 140 10.77 -19.15 20.81
CA GLU A 140 11.94 -18.64 20.09
C GLU A 140 11.53 -18.20 18.69
N ALA A 141 12.06 -17.07 18.23
CA ALA A 141 11.79 -16.55 16.90
C ALA A 141 12.39 -17.46 15.83
N ILE A 142 11.61 -17.78 14.80
CA ILE A 142 12.07 -18.58 13.67
C ILE A 142 12.62 -17.63 12.60
N SER A 143 13.95 -17.51 12.51
CA SER A 143 14.63 -16.67 11.51
C SER A 143 14.16 -17.00 10.09
N GLY A 144 13.99 -15.97 9.26
CA GLY A 144 13.48 -16.06 7.89
C GLY A 144 11.97 -16.23 7.76
N SER A 145 11.22 -16.45 8.86
CA SER A 145 9.78 -16.70 8.78
C SER A 145 8.93 -15.42 8.73
N ILE A 146 7.76 -15.52 8.12
CA ILE A 146 6.71 -14.49 8.16
C ILE A 146 5.47 -15.10 8.81
N LEU A 147 4.90 -14.43 9.79
CA LEU A 147 3.74 -14.91 10.54
C LEU A 147 2.47 -15.00 9.66
N HIS A 148 2.13 -13.93 8.93
CA HIS A 148 0.86 -13.81 8.22
C HIS A 148 1.01 -13.74 6.69
N VAL A 149 1.68 -14.72 6.07
CA VAL A 149 1.87 -14.76 4.60
C VAL A 149 0.54 -14.73 3.84
N ALA A 150 -0.48 -15.42 4.35
CA ALA A 150 -1.82 -15.42 3.74
C ALA A 150 -2.43 -14.01 3.67
N LYS A 151 -2.21 -13.20 4.70
CA LYS A 151 -2.70 -11.80 4.77
C LYS A 151 -2.00 -10.93 3.74
N ILE A 152 -0.70 -11.11 3.53
CA ILE A 152 0.06 -10.40 2.49
C ILE A 152 -0.50 -10.74 1.10
N LYS A 153 -0.66 -12.03 0.77
CA LYS A 153 -1.19 -12.48 -0.52
C LYS A 153 -2.61 -11.95 -0.78
N ASN A 154 -3.51 -12.08 0.19
CA ASN A 154 -4.87 -11.56 0.06
C ASN A 154 -4.87 -10.04 -0.16
N SER A 155 -4.00 -9.31 0.52
CA SER A 155 -3.90 -7.87 0.39
C SER A 155 -3.38 -7.43 -0.97
N LEU A 156 -2.34 -8.08 -1.50
CA LEU A 156 -1.84 -7.82 -2.85
C LEU A 156 -2.93 -8.07 -3.91
N PHE A 157 -3.69 -9.15 -3.76
CA PHE A 157 -4.80 -9.47 -4.64
C PHE A 157 -5.87 -8.38 -4.62
N ILE A 158 -6.33 -7.95 -3.44
CA ILE A 158 -7.37 -6.94 -3.31
C ILE A 158 -6.89 -5.57 -3.81
N LEU A 159 -5.67 -5.16 -3.48
CA LEU A 159 -5.08 -3.91 -3.99
C LEU A 159 -4.95 -3.95 -5.52
N GLY A 160 -4.51 -5.07 -6.09
CA GLY A 160 -4.44 -5.29 -7.53
C GLY A 160 -5.81 -5.18 -8.22
N LEU A 161 -6.85 -5.79 -7.64
CA LEU A 161 -8.23 -5.67 -8.14
C LEU A 161 -8.71 -4.21 -8.14
N HIS A 162 -8.43 -3.45 -7.08
CA HIS A 162 -8.80 -2.02 -7.04
C HIS A 162 -8.07 -1.21 -8.10
N ILE A 163 -6.78 -1.46 -8.34
CA ILE A 163 -6.02 -0.78 -9.40
C ILE A 163 -6.68 -1.04 -10.76
N ILE A 164 -6.96 -2.30 -11.09
CA ILE A 164 -7.60 -2.67 -12.36
C ILE A 164 -8.98 -2.02 -12.47
N LEU A 165 -9.79 -2.06 -11.41
CA LEU A 165 -11.12 -1.47 -11.38
C LEU A 165 -11.07 0.04 -11.62
N PHE A 166 -10.29 0.78 -10.83
CA PHE A 166 -10.21 2.24 -10.93
C PHE A 166 -9.68 2.71 -12.29
N VAL A 167 -8.65 2.05 -12.82
CA VAL A 167 -8.11 2.37 -14.15
C VAL A 167 -9.13 2.06 -15.24
N SER A 168 -9.82 0.92 -15.17
CA SER A 168 -10.82 0.53 -16.17
C SER A 168 -11.99 1.52 -16.21
N VAL A 169 -12.51 1.90 -15.04
CA VAL A 169 -13.58 2.89 -14.92
C VAL A 169 -13.12 4.26 -15.44
N ALA A 170 -11.91 4.70 -15.09
CA ALA A 170 -11.35 5.96 -15.56
C ALA A 170 -11.24 5.99 -17.11
N ILE A 171 -10.74 4.91 -17.71
CA ILE A 171 -10.65 4.78 -19.18
C ILE A 171 -12.04 4.85 -19.82
N GLN A 172 -13.05 4.20 -19.24
CA GLN A 172 -14.42 4.23 -19.76
C GLN A 172 -15.02 5.64 -19.70
N ILE A 173 -14.80 6.37 -18.61
CA ILE A 173 -15.31 7.75 -18.44
C ILE A 173 -14.62 8.69 -19.43
N MET A 174 -13.30 8.64 -19.55
CA MET A 174 -12.55 9.52 -20.46
C MET A 174 -12.90 9.27 -21.92
N LYS A 175 -13.06 8.00 -22.34
CA LYS A 175 -13.52 7.66 -23.69
C LYS A 175 -14.87 8.27 -24.03
N ARG A 176 -15.81 8.31 -23.07
CA ARG A 176 -17.13 8.91 -23.28
C ARG A 176 -17.06 10.43 -23.37
N LYS A 177 -16.19 11.08 -22.60
CA LYS A 177 -15.97 12.53 -22.67
C LYS A 177 -15.37 12.96 -24.02
N ASP A 178 -14.39 12.21 -24.52
CA ASP A 178 -13.73 12.50 -25.81
C ASP A 178 -14.68 12.42 -27.02
N ILE A 179 -15.77 11.63 -26.94
CA ILE A 179 -16.75 11.48 -28.05
C ILE A 179 -17.77 12.64 -28.08
N LEU A 180 -17.97 13.31 -26.95
CA LEU A 180 -18.98 14.38 -26.79
C LEU A 180 -18.40 15.79 -26.96
N SER A 181 -17.08 15.91 -27.13
CA SER A 181 -16.35 17.15 -27.39
C SER A 181 -15.91 17.22 -28.85
#